data_AF-E3KAF3-F1
#
_entry.id   AF-E3KAF3-F1
#
_cell.length_a   1.000
_cell.length_b   1.000
_cell.length_c   1.000
_cell.angle_alpha   90.00
_cell.angle_beta   90.00
_cell.angle_gamma   90.00
#
_symmetry.space_group_name_H-M   'P 1'
#
loop_
_entity.id
_entity.type
_entity.pdbx_description
1 polymer ?
#
loop_
_entity_poly.entity_id
_entity_poly.type
_entity_poly.pdbx_seq_one_letter_code
_entity_poly.pdbx_strand_id
1 'polypeptide(L)' 'MEPSWNPAMEAQAIDCLYRLGQVKPVNVYRYYVHGTLETNIYQIQRRKGELAMSSVPSGGDEEYKSAQLIMSSLAR' A
#
# COMPACT_ATOMS: atom_id res chain seq x y z
N MET A 1 0.40 8.52 -13.83
CA MET A 1 -0.08 7.12 -13.90
C MET A 1 -1.48 7.10 -13.35
N GLU A 2 -2.39 6.45 -14.05
CA GLU A 2 -3.80 6.35 -13.65
C GLU A 2 -3.97 5.31 -12.52
N PRO A 3 -4.83 5.56 -11.53
CA PRO A 3 -5.07 4.61 -10.45
C PRO A 3 -5.75 3.35 -10.99
N SER A 4 -5.10 2.21 -10.83
CA SER A 4 -5.61 0.90 -11.28
C SER A 4 -6.53 0.28 -10.23
N TRP A 5 -7.45 -0.59 -10.63
CA TRP A 5 -8.42 -1.22 -9.70
C TRP A 5 -7.80 -2.21 -8.71
N ASN A 6 -6.58 -2.67 -8.97
CA ASN A 6 -5.87 -3.66 -8.15
C ASN A 6 -4.76 -2.97 -7.33
N PRO A 7 -4.96 -2.79 -6.01
CA PRO A 7 -3.96 -2.12 -5.17
C PRO A 7 -2.62 -2.89 -5.08
N ALA A 8 -2.63 -4.22 -5.27
CA ALA A 8 -1.42 -5.03 -5.19
C ALA A 8 -0.43 -4.74 -6.34
N MET A 9 -0.94 -4.33 -7.51
CA MET A 9 -0.09 -3.95 -8.64
C MET A 9 0.74 -2.70 -8.34
N GLU A 10 0.15 -1.73 -7.65
CA GLU A 10 0.86 -0.53 -7.23
C GLU A 10 1.88 -0.84 -6.12
N ALA A 11 1.50 -1.67 -5.15
CA ALA A 11 2.42 -2.12 -4.10
C ALA A 11 3.64 -2.82 -4.69
N GLN A 12 3.45 -3.73 -5.66
CA GLN A 12 4.54 -4.40 -6.35
C GLN A 12 5.47 -3.42 -7.09
N ALA A 13 4.90 -2.37 -7.70
CA ALA A 13 5.70 -1.33 -8.35
C ALA A 13 6.51 -0.50 -7.34
N ILE A 14 5.96 -0.25 -6.16
CA ILE A 14 6.65 0.44 -5.06
C ILE A 14 7.76 -0.45 -4.48
N ASP A 15 7.52 -1.75 -4.33
CA ASP A 15 8.52 -2.72 -3.84
C ASP A 15 9.73 -2.85 -4.80
N CYS A 16 9.55 -2.54 -6.09
CA CYS A 16 10.68 -2.43 -7.01
C CYS A 16 11.65 -1.29 -6.64
N LEU A 17 11.16 -0.22 -5.99
CA LEU A 17 11.95 0.94 -5.55
C LEU A 17 12.52 0.73 -4.14
N TYR A 18 11.76 0.08 -3.25
CA TYR A 18 12.22 -0.32 -1.92
C TYR A 18 12.91 -1.69 -1.99
N ARG A 19 14.18 -1.68 -2.44
CA ARG A 19 15.00 -2.88 -2.56
C ARG A 19 16.21 -2.82 -1.62
N LEU A 20 16.74 -4.01 -1.29
CA LEU A 20 18.01 -4.14 -0.55
C LEU A 20 19.12 -3.34 -1.24
N GLY A 21 19.80 -2.50 -0.47
CA GLY A 21 20.85 -1.60 -0.98
C GLY A 21 20.37 -0.19 -1.31
N GLN A 22 19.08 0.13 -1.13
CA GLN A 22 18.60 1.51 -1.21
C GLN A 22 19.10 2.32 -0.02
N VAL A 23 19.89 3.37 -0.27
CA VAL A 23 20.48 4.23 0.77
C VAL A 23 19.75 5.56 0.88
N LYS A 24 19.05 5.97 -0.19
CA LYS A 24 18.34 7.25 -0.26
C LYS A 24 16.87 7.08 0.09
N PRO A 25 16.24 8.06 0.75
CA PRO A 25 14.82 8.04 1.02
C PRO A 25 14.03 8.04 -0.29
N VAL A 26 13.03 7.17 -0.39
CA VAL A 26 12.11 7.09 -1.52
C VAL A 26 10.80 7.74 -1.11
N ASN A 27 10.34 8.71 -1.90
CA ASN A 27 9.04 9.37 -1.72
C ASN A 27 8.08 8.94 -2.82
N VAL A 28 6.92 8.41 -2.44
CA VAL A 28 5.87 8.00 -3.38
C VAL A 28 4.74 9.03 -3.32
N TYR A 29 4.51 9.71 -4.44
CA TYR A 29 3.43 10.69 -4.58
C TYR A 29 2.30 10.13 -5.42
N ARG A 30 1.07 10.27 -4.93
CA ARG A 30 -0.14 9.90 -5.65
C ARG A 30 -0.89 11.17 -6.01
N TYR A 31 -1.21 11.30 -7.29
CA TYR A 31 -1.95 12.45 -7.80
C TYR A 31 -3.40 12.05 -8.04
N TYR A 32 -4.32 12.87 -7.52
CA TYR A 32 -5.75 12.69 -7.70
C TYR A 32 -6.38 14.03 -8.04
N VAL A 33 -7.36 14.01 -8.93
CA VAL A 33 -8.23 15.15 -9.19
C VAL A 33 -9.52 14.95 -8.39
N HIS A 34 -9.97 16.01 -7.73
CA HIS A 34 -11.19 15.92 -6.93
C HIS A 34 -12.42 15.89 -7.85
N GLY A 35 -13.42 15.08 -7.51
CA GLY A 35 -14.66 14.96 -8.27
C GLY A 35 -14.57 14.10 -9.54
N THR A 36 -13.46 13.40 -9.75
CA THR A 36 -13.27 12.49 -10.89
C THR A 36 -13.30 11.03 -10.48
N LEU A 37 -13.29 10.12 -11.47
CA LEU A 37 -13.39 8.67 -11.28
C LEU A 37 -12.30 8.11 -10.36
N GLU A 38 -11.12 8.71 -10.39
CA GLU A 38 -9.94 8.36 -9.60
C GLU A 38 -10.23 8.37 -8.09
N THR A 39 -11.07 9.31 -7.63
CA THR A 39 -11.50 9.38 -6.22
C THR A 39 -12.36 8.16 -5.85
N ASN A 40 -13.20 7.70 -6.77
CA ASN A 40 -14.06 6.54 -6.57
C ASN A 40 -13.24 5.24 -6.55
N ILE A 41 -12.31 5.09 -7.50
CA ILE A 41 -11.39 3.93 -7.55
C ILE A 41 -10.61 3.82 -6.23
N TYR A 42 -10.10 4.93 -5.69
CA TYR A 42 -9.41 4.94 -4.41
C TYR A 42 -10.29 4.44 -3.26
N GLN A 43 -11.55 4.87 -3.18
CA GLN A 43 -12.49 4.38 -2.15
C GLN A 43 -12.76 2.87 -2.28
N ILE A 44 -12.88 2.38 -3.51
CA ILE A 44 -13.10 0.95 -3.77
C ILE A 44 -11.87 0.13 -3.36
N GLN A 45 -10.66 0.61 -3.68
CA GLN A 45 -9.42 -0.05 -3.23
C GLN A 45 -9.37 -0.14 -1.70
N ARG A 46 -9.69 0.95 -0.99
CA ARG A 46 -9.72 0.97 0.48
C ARG A 46 -10.68 -0.06 1.05
N ARG A 47 -11.91 -0.09 0.54
CA ARG A 47 -12.94 -1.06 0.97
C ARG A 47 -12.51 -2.51 0.70
N LYS A 48 -11.87 -2.76 -0.46
CA LYS A 48 -11.32 -4.09 -0.78
C LYS A 48 -10.20 -4.49 0.18
N GLY A 49 -9.32 -3.56 0.55
CA GLY A 49 -8.26 -3.80 1.52
C GLY A 49 -8.79 -4.12 2.92
N GLU A 50 -9.79 -3.37 3.39
CA GLU A 50 -10.44 -3.61 4.69
C GLU A 50 -11.10 -4.99 4.75
N LEU A 51 -11.81 -5.37 3.69
CA LEU A 51 -12.42 -6.70 3.58
C LEU A 51 -11.36 -7.82 3.58
N ALA A 52 -10.27 -7.64 2.83
CA ALA A 52 -9.17 -8.59 2.83
C ALA A 52 -8.57 -8.77 4.23
N MET A 53 -8.32 -7.67 4.95
CA MET A 53 -7.81 -7.72 6.33
C MET A 53 -8.78 -8.42 7.29
N SER A 54 -10.09 -8.21 7.14
CA SER A 54 -11.10 -8.87 7.99
C SER A 54 -11.26 -10.37 7.71
N SER A 55 -10.89 -10.83 6.52
CA SER A 55 -11.09 -12.21 6.07
C SER A 55 -9.87 -13.10 6.30
N VAL A 56 -8.72 -12.54 6.71
CA VAL A 56 -7.52 -13.32 7.04
C VAL A 56 -7.70 -13.96 8.42
N PRO A 57 -7.70 -15.29 8.54
CA PRO A 57 -7.73 -15.96 9.83
C PRO A 57 -6.44 -15.67 10.62
N SER A 58 -6.56 -15.47 11.93
CA SER A 58 -5.55 -15.04 12.92
C SER A 58 -4.23 -15.87 13.03
N GLY A 59 -3.88 -16.67 12.03
CA GLY A 59 -2.75 -17.60 12.04
C GLY A 59 -1.40 -17.01 11.61
N GLY A 60 -1.28 -15.70 11.38
CA GLY A 60 -0.04 -15.08 10.88
C GLY A 60 0.29 -13.71 11.50
N ASP A 61 -0.32 -13.38 12.64
CA ASP A 61 -0.41 -11.99 13.14
C ASP A 61 0.93 -11.41 13.64
N GLU A 62 1.92 -12.24 13.99
CA GLU A 62 3.20 -11.77 14.55
C GLU A 62 4.22 -11.32 13.49
N GLU A 63 4.33 -12.02 12.36
CA GLU A 63 5.23 -11.64 11.26
C GLU A 63 4.75 -10.38 10.54
N TYR A 64 3.42 -10.21 10.39
CA TYR A 64 2.86 -9.01 9.76
C TYR A 64 2.91 -7.77 10.67
N LYS A 65 2.69 -7.91 11.99
CA LYS A 65 2.85 -6.80 12.94
C LYS A 65 4.30 -6.35 13.04
N SER A 66 5.25 -7.28 13.04
CA SER A 66 6.67 -6.94 13.04
C SER A 66 7.09 -6.25 11.74
N ALA A 67 6.62 -6.72 10.58
CA ALA A 67 6.83 -6.03 9.30
C ALA A 67 6.21 -4.62 9.26
N GLN A 68 5.00 -4.43 9.81
CA GLN A 68 4.36 -3.11 9.90
C GLN A 68 5.05 -2.17 10.89
N LEU A 69 5.60 -2.68 12.00
CA LEU A 69 6.41 -1.88 12.94
C LEU A 69 7.73 -1.44 12.31
N ILE A 70 8.38 -2.31 11.54
CA ILE A 70 9.60 -1.98 10.81
C ILE A 70 9.31 -0.91 9.74
N MET A 71 8.24 -1.08 8.96
CA MET A 71 7.85 -0.11 7.91
C MET A 71 7.41 1.25 8.48
N SER A 72 6.74 1.27 9.63
CA SER A 72 6.30 2.52 10.28
C SER A 72 7.42 3.24 11.05
N SER A 73 8.40 2.50 11.59
CA SER A 73 9.58 3.10 12.22
C SER A 73 10.57 3.71 11.21
N LEU A 74 10.51 3.27 9.95
CA LEU A 74 11.31 3.81 8.85
C LEU A 74 10.69 5.06 8.19
N ALA A 75 9.47 5.44 8.59
CA ALA A 75 8.75 6.60 8.08
C ALA A 75 8.98 7.89 8.92
N ARG A 76 10.13 7.98 9.61
CA ARG A 76 10.56 9.18 10.35
C ARG A 76 11.74 9.85 9.66
#